data_AF-A0A3B1DPK9-F1
#
_entry.id   AF-A0A3B1DPK9-F1
#
_cell.length_a   1.000
_cell.length_b   1.000
_cell.length_c   1.000
_cell.angle_alpha   90.00
_cell.angle_beta   90.00
_cell.angle_gamma   90.00
#
_symmetry.space_group_name_H-M   'P 1'
#
loop_
_entity.id
_entity.type
_entity.pdbx_description
1 polymer ?
#
loop_
_entity_poly.entity_id
_entity_poly.type
_entity_poly.pdbx_seq_one_letter_code
_entity_poly.pdbx_strand_id
1 'polypeptide(L)'
;MKLIIKVVLILSIFLNISPIVGAQGVMEKILDFGSDTIFDDQKLLEGYAHKYQEFSKQTLLAMIKDDTLDAYKIAAAVRVFNKRFSTEVVSREKKRVEKLLWRRLHKTESPFVEVEIMYALCRMDRYRYFKSMSIALIQKLDHYNKAVNELAFEYLTVLTDNGNGRAREARRVFNTLRKVLFLSRKRIAKVEKPDARLIQKIKLIRWAIKILGTQEIRKLPKEVLN
;
A
#
# COMPACT_ATOMS: atom_id res chain seq x y z
N MET A 1 -29.90 -5.81 25.60
CA MET A 1 -29.48 -4.39 25.60
C MET A 1 -28.20 -4.13 26.44
N LYS A 2 -27.20 -5.03 26.38
CA LYS A 2 -25.87 -4.84 27.01
C LYS A 2 -24.70 -4.94 26.01
N LEU A 3 -24.97 -5.23 24.73
CA LEU A 3 -23.94 -5.39 23.69
C LEU A 3 -23.59 -4.09 22.94
N ILE A 4 -24.48 -3.10 22.94
CA ILE A 4 -24.29 -1.84 22.18
C ILE A 4 -23.36 -0.87 22.94
N ILE A 5 -23.27 -0.99 24.27
CA ILE A 5 -22.50 -0.06 25.12
C ILE A 5 -20.99 -0.32 25.04
N LYS A 6 -20.53 -1.55 24.80
CA LYS A 6 -19.09 -1.85 24.67
C LYS A 6 -18.46 -1.38 23.35
N VAL A 7 -19.26 -1.25 22.29
CA VAL A 7 -18.76 -0.81 20.97
C VAL A 7 -18.59 0.71 20.91
N VAL A 8 -19.42 1.48 21.64
CA VAL A 8 -19.31 2.95 21.69
C VAL A 8 -18.13 3.41 22.55
N LEU A 9 -17.80 2.69 23.63
CA LEU A 9 -16.70 3.03 24.55
C LEU A 9 -15.28 2.84 23.96
N ILE A 10 -15.12 1.94 22.99
CA ILE A 10 -13.85 1.77 22.27
C ILE A 10 -13.72 2.79 21.12
N LEU A 11 -14.82 3.44 20.74
CA LEU A 11 -14.89 4.47 19.70
C LEU A 11 -14.66 5.90 20.21
N SER A 12 -14.74 6.15 21.52
CA SER A 12 -14.61 7.50 22.12
C SER A 12 -13.22 7.83 22.68
N ILE A 13 -12.29 6.88 22.79
CA ILE A 13 -10.98 7.10 23.47
C ILE A 13 -9.90 7.68 22.55
N PHE A 14 -10.11 7.80 21.23
CA PHE A 14 -9.07 8.30 20.30
C PHE A 14 -9.40 9.62 19.59
N LEU A 15 -10.42 10.36 20.04
CA LEU A 15 -10.79 11.66 19.44
C LEU A 15 -10.20 12.89 20.14
N ASN A 16 -9.38 12.74 21.18
CA ASN A 16 -8.66 13.85 21.79
C ASN A 16 -7.19 13.46 21.98
N ILE A 17 -6.32 13.91 21.07
CA ILE A 17 -5.00 14.47 21.33
C ILE A 17 -4.59 15.16 20.02
N SER A 18 -4.75 16.49 19.99
CA SER A 18 -3.83 17.34 19.22
C SER A 18 -2.60 17.59 20.09
N PRO A 19 -1.42 17.76 19.49
CA PRO A 19 -0.65 18.94 19.88
C PRO A 19 -0.13 19.69 18.65
N ILE A 20 -0.36 21.00 18.68
CA ILE A 20 0.41 22.00 17.95
C ILE A 20 1.49 22.50 18.91
N VAL A 21 2.65 22.87 18.34
CA VAL A 21 3.82 23.59 18.89
C VAL A 21 5.03 22.72 19.30
N GLY A 22 6.16 22.99 18.64
CA GLY A 22 7.50 22.69 19.15
C GLY A 22 8.53 22.34 18.08
N ALA A 23 8.99 23.32 17.29
CA ALA A 23 10.19 23.18 16.48
C ALA A 23 11.43 23.30 17.39
N GLN A 24 12.33 22.31 17.38
CA GLN A 24 13.79 22.41 17.59
C GLN A 24 14.38 20.99 17.71
N GLY A 25 15.44 20.70 16.94
CA GLY A 25 16.19 19.45 17.06
C GLY A 25 16.69 18.90 15.72
N VAL A 26 17.52 19.67 15.02
CA VAL A 26 18.34 19.18 13.90
C VAL A 26 19.49 18.34 14.47
N MET A 27 19.77 17.23 13.78
CA MET A 27 20.92 16.33 13.92
C MET A 27 21.11 15.63 15.27
N GLU A 28 20.94 14.31 15.24
CA GLU A 28 21.98 13.32 15.54
C GLU A 28 21.29 12.01 15.95
N LYS A 29 21.15 11.09 15.00
CA LYS A 29 21.11 9.67 15.32
C LYS A 29 21.90 8.93 14.26
N ILE A 30 23.19 8.84 14.59
CA ILE A 30 24.16 7.87 14.14
C ILE A 30 23.47 6.53 13.92
N LEU A 31 23.79 5.94 12.77
CA LEU A 31 23.51 4.57 12.38
C LEU A 31 23.89 3.60 13.50
N ASP A 32 22.94 3.28 14.36
CA ASP A 32 23.03 2.16 15.28
C ASP A 32 22.66 0.91 14.48
N PHE A 33 23.68 0.25 13.92
CA PHE A 33 23.56 -1.08 13.31
C PHE A 33 23.38 -2.13 14.42
N GLY A 34 22.26 -2.03 15.14
CA GLY A 34 21.87 -2.95 16.19
C GLY A 34 21.18 -4.19 15.63
N SER A 35 21.88 -5.33 15.63
CA SER A 35 21.33 -6.69 15.53
C SER A 35 20.36 -6.97 14.36
N ASP A 36 20.57 -6.34 13.20
CA ASP A 36 19.74 -6.60 12.03
C ASP A 36 19.99 -8.00 11.48
N THR A 37 18.92 -8.76 11.31
CA THR A 37 18.89 -9.93 10.45
C THR A 37 19.55 -9.60 9.11
N ILE A 38 20.52 -10.43 8.70
CA ILE A 38 21.50 -10.21 7.62
C ILE A 38 20.89 -9.84 6.24
N PHE A 39 19.58 -9.95 6.06
CA PHE A 39 18.85 -9.53 4.85
C PHE A 39 17.56 -8.77 5.19
N ASP A 40 17.66 -7.46 5.38
CA ASP A 40 16.51 -6.56 5.41
C ASP A 40 16.20 -6.05 3.99
N ASP A 41 15.21 -6.69 3.35
CA ASP A 41 14.75 -6.37 2.00
C ASP A 41 14.33 -4.89 1.85
N GLN A 42 13.77 -4.32 2.91
CA GLN A 42 13.30 -2.94 2.88
C GLN A 42 14.50 -1.98 2.89
N LYS A 43 15.48 -2.21 3.77
CA LYS A 43 16.73 -1.43 3.79
C LYS A 43 17.49 -1.54 2.46
N LEU A 44 17.51 -2.72 1.84
CA LEU A 44 18.17 -2.91 0.53
C LEU A 44 17.50 -2.07 -0.56
N LEU A 45 16.17 -2.11 -0.64
CA LEU A 45 15.39 -1.33 -1.59
C LEU A 45 15.54 0.18 -1.35
N GLU A 46 15.55 0.60 -0.09
CA GLU A 46 15.77 1.99 0.31
C GLU A 46 17.18 2.48 -0.04
N GLY A 47 18.21 1.66 0.17
CA GLY A 47 19.59 1.97 -0.20
C GLY A 47 19.77 2.23 -1.70
N TYR A 48 19.19 1.36 -2.55
CA TYR A 48 19.19 1.61 -4.00
C TYR A 48 18.36 2.84 -4.38
N ALA A 49 17.19 3.03 -3.76
CA ALA A 49 16.36 4.20 -4.03
C ALA A 49 17.08 5.50 -3.66
N HIS A 50 17.84 5.51 -2.55
CA HIS A 50 18.69 6.62 -2.16
C HIS A 50 19.76 6.93 -3.23
N LYS A 51 20.48 5.90 -3.69
CA LYS A 51 21.50 6.05 -4.74
C LYS A 51 20.96 6.65 -6.04
N TYR A 52 19.71 6.37 -6.38
CA TYR A 52 19.09 6.83 -7.62
C TYR A 52 18.37 8.16 -7.48
N GLN A 53 18.37 8.79 -6.29
CA GLN A 53 17.60 10.01 -6.03
C GLN A 53 17.92 11.14 -7.01
N GLU A 54 19.17 11.28 -7.43
CA GLU A 54 19.62 12.36 -8.32
C GLU A 54 19.54 11.99 -9.80
N PHE A 55 19.20 10.74 -10.14
CA PHE A 55 19.17 10.30 -11.53
C PHE A 55 18.10 11.02 -12.34
N SER A 56 18.39 11.24 -13.62
CA SER A 56 17.44 11.85 -14.54
C SER A 56 16.25 10.94 -14.81
N LYS A 57 15.09 11.52 -15.17
CA LYS A 57 13.90 10.76 -15.60
C LYS A 57 14.23 9.75 -16.70
N GLN A 58 15.03 10.14 -17.69
CA GLN A 58 15.41 9.27 -18.81
C GLN A 58 16.27 8.10 -18.36
N THR A 59 17.24 8.35 -17.46
CA THR A 59 18.07 7.31 -16.84
C THR A 59 17.20 6.30 -16.07
N LEU A 60 16.28 6.77 -15.24
CA LEU A 60 15.38 5.90 -14.48
C LEU A 60 14.50 5.05 -15.41
N LEU A 61 13.92 5.65 -16.45
CA LEU A 61 13.12 4.90 -17.44
C LEU A 61 13.95 3.88 -18.22
N ALA A 62 15.21 4.19 -18.54
CA ALA A 62 16.12 3.25 -19.18
C ALA A 62 16.43 2.07 -18.24
N MET A 63 16.69 2.33 -16.96
CA MET A 63 16.88 1.28 -15.95
C MET A 63 15.64 0.39 -15.78
N ILE A 64 14.44 0.98 -15.75
CA ILE A 64 13.20 0.20 -15.67
C ILE A 64 13.03 -0.68 -16.92
N LYS A 65 13.52 -0.26 -18.08
CA LYS A 65 13.46 -1.03 -19.34
C LYS A 65 14.56 -2.09 -19.44
N ASP A 66 15.62 -2.00 -18.66
CA ASP A 66 16.73 -2.94 -18.71
C ASP A 66 16.30 -4.32 -18.15
N ASP A 67 16.49 -5.37 -18.96
CA ASP A 67 16.17 -6.75 -18.59
C ASP A 67 17.33 -7.42 -17.82
N THR A 68 18.52 -6.79 -17.77
CA THR A 68 19.72 -7.32 -17.10
C THR A 68 19.87 -6.86 -15.66
N LEU A 69 19.09 -5.85 -15.25
CA LEU A 69 19.15 -5.32 -13.89
C LEU A 69 18.42 -6.21 -12.89
N ASP A 70 19.00 -6.32 -11.71
CA ASP A 70 18.39 -7.01 -10.58
C ASP A 70 17.06 -6.36 -10.15
N ALA A 71 16.16 -7.18 -9.61
CA ALA A 71 14.82 -6.78 -9.26
C ALA A 71 14.76 -5.62 -8.24
N TYR A 72 15.66 -5.59 -7.25
CA TYR A 72 15.71 -4.50 -6.27
C TYR A 72 16.12 -3.18 -6.92
N LYS A 73 17.04 -3.22 -7.89
CA LYS A 73 17.46 -2.04 -8.65
C LYS A 73 16.33 -1.50 -9.53
N ILE A 74 15.59 -2.39 -10.19
CA ILE A 74 14.42 -2.02 -10.98
C ILE A 74 13.34 -1.42 -10.07
N ALA A 75 13.00 -2.08 -8.96
CA ALA A 75 12.00 -1.60 -8.01
C ALA A 75 12.38 -0.22 -7.43
N ALA A 76 13.64 -0.02 -7.06
CA ALA A 76 14.16 1.27 -6.62
C ALA A 76 14.05 2.35 -7.71
N ALA A 77 14.38 2.02 -8.96
CA ALA A 77 14.23 2.94 -10.08
C ALA A 77 12.76 3.35 -10.28
N VAL A 78 11.81 2.41 -10.22
CA VAL A 78 10.37 2.70 -10.27
C VAL A 78 9.95 3.58 -9.09
N ARG A 79 10.42 3.29 -7.88
CA ARG A 79 10.12 4.06 -6.67
C ARG A 79 10.56 5.51 -6.81
N VAL A 80 11.79 5.77 -7.21
CA VAL A 80 12.31 7.14 -7.40
C VAL A 80 11.59 7.83 -8.54
N PHE A 81 11.37 7.13 -9.66
CA PHE A 81 10.58 7.64 -10.77
C PHE A 81 9.19 8.09 -10.30
N ASN A 82 8.53 7.25 -9.50
CA ASN A 82 7.18 7.53 -9.02
C ASN A 82 7.15 8.69 -8.02
N LYS A 83 8.12 8.77 -7.10
CA LYS A 83 8.22 9.85 -6.11
C LYS A 83 8.44 11.21 -6.77
N ARG A 84 9.31 11.29 -7.79
CA ARG A 84 9.73 12.56 -8.39
C ARG A 84 8.93 12.97 -9.63
N PHE A 85 8.63 12.01 -10.52
CA PHE A 85 8.20 12.34 -11.88
C PHE A 85 6.78 11.88 -12.21
N SER A 86 6.13 11.02 -11.41
CA SER A 86 4.81 10.46 -11.77
C SER A 86 3.73 11.49 -12.03
N THR A 87 3.77 12.63 -11.30
CA THR A 87 2.81 13.73 -11.43
C THR A 87 3.16 14.72 -12.53
N GLU A 88 4.42 14.74 -12.99
CA GLU A 88 4.92 15.64 -14.04
C GLU A 88 4.75 15.06 -15.45
N VAL A 89 4.43 13.76 -15.55
CA VAL A 89 4.30 13.08 -16.85
C VAL A 89 2.97 13.46 -17.52
N VAL A 90 3.07 14.34 -18.52
CA VAL A 90 1.92 14.88 -19.28
C VAL A 90 1.49 13.94 -20.42
N SER A 91 0.26 14.12 -20.91
CA SER A 91 -0.47 13.27 -21.87
C SER A 91 0.33 12.67 -23.04
N ARG A 92 1.26 13.43 -23.67
CA ARG A 92 2.07 12.94 -24.80
C ARG A 92 3.10 11.89 -24.38
N GLU A 93 3.79 12.12 -23.26
CA GLU A 93 4.80 11.20 -22.71
C GLU A 93 4.15 10.07 -21.89
N LYS A 94 3.03 10.37 -21.23
CA LYS A 94 2.28 9.46 -20.36
C LYS A 94 1.98 8.12 -21.00
N LYS A 95 1.49 8.10 -22.25
CA LYS A 95 1.20 6.85 -22.96
C LYS A 95 2.43 5.96 -23.14
N ARG A 96 3.61 6.55 -23.39
CA ARG A 96 4.86 5.80 -23.58
C ARG A 96 5.35 5.22 -22.27
N VAL A 97 5.32 6.01 -21.20
CA VAL A 97 5.72 5.57 -19.85
C VAL A 97 4.77 4.51 -19.34
N GLU A 98 3.45 4.69 -19.46
CA GLU A 98 2.47 3.68 -19.07
C GLU A 98 2.70 2.36 -19.81
N LYS A 99 2.96 2.41 -21.12
CA LYS A 99 3.26 1.21 -21.92
C LYS A 99 4.54 0.52 -21.46
N LEU A 100 5.56 1.28 -21.08
CA LEU A 100 6.81 0.76 -20.53
C LEU A 100 6.58 0.05 -19.18
N LEU A 101 5.88 0.71 -18.25
CA LEU A 101 5.53 0.16 -16.95
C LEU A 101 4.68 -1.11 -17.08
N TRP A 102 3.66 -1.11 -17.94
CA TRP A 102 2.84 -2.29 -18.22
C TRP A 102 3.64 -3.46 -18.78
N ARG A 103 4.53 -3.19 -19.74
CA ARG A 103 5.40 -4.23 -20.30
C ARG A 103 6.30 -4.82 -19.23
N ARG A 104 6.88 -3.99 -18.36
CA ARG A 104 7.70 -4.47 -17.25
C ARG A 104 6.88 -5.28 -16.24
N LEU A 105 5.67 -4.83 -15.91
CA LEU A 105 4.77 -5.54 -14.99
C LEU A 105 4.44 -6.96 -15.46
N HIS A 106 4.26 -7.16 -16.77
CA HIS A 106 3.98 -8.49 -17.32
C HIS A 106 5.21 -9.39 -17.49
N LYS A 107 6.41 -8.81 -17.48
CA LYS A 107 7.67 -9.55 -17.63
C LYS A 107 8.31 -9.92 -16.29
N THR A 108 8.04 -9.15 -15.24
CA THR A 108 8.72 -9.31 -13.96
C THR A 108 8.05 -10.41 -13.14
N GLU A 109 8.86 -11.22 -12.48
CA GLU A 109 8.40 -12.20 -11.49
C GLU A 109 8.61 -11.70 -10.05
N SER A 110 9.23 -10.51 -9.89
CA SER A 110 9.55 -9.95 -8.58
C SER A 110 8.34 -9.23 -7.98
N PRO A 111 7.87 -9.65 -6.78
CA PRO A 111 6.77 -8.99 -6.10
C PRO A 111 7.07 -7.52 -5.75
N PHE A 112 8.34 -7.16 -5.54
CA PHE A 112 8.75 -5.79 -5.26
C PHE A 112 8.52 -4.88 -6.48
N VAL A 113 9.00 -5.32 -7.65
CA VAL A 113 8.81 -4.58 -8.90
C VAL A 113 7.33 -4.46 -9.23
N GLU A 114 6.56 -5.54 -9.04
CA GLU A 114 5.11 -5.52 -9.24
C GLU A 114 4.41 -4.46 -8.38
N VAL A 115 4.64 -4.45 -7.06
CA VAL A 115 3.99 -3.52 -6.12
C VAL A 115 4.34 -2.07 -6.45
N GLU A 116 5.60 -1.78 -6.77
CA GLU A 116 6.06 -0.44 -7.19
C GLU A 116 5.37 0.03 -8.48
N ILE A 117 5.28 -0.84 -9.49
CA ILE A 117 4.66 -0.48 -10.76
C ILE A 117 3.14 -0.32 -10.61
N MET A 118 2.47 -1.20 -9.88
CA MET A 118 1.03 -1.10 -9.62
C MET A 118 0.69 0.23 -8.96
N TYR A 119 1.50 0.65 -7.97
CA TYR A 119 1.34 1.93 -7.31
C TYR A 119 1.66 3.12 -8.23
N ALA A 120 2.74 3.06 -9.01
CA ALA A 120 3.10 4.10 -9.97
C ALA A 120 2.00 4.32 -11.02
N LEU A 121 1.43 3.25 -11.57
CA LEU A 121 0.30 3.33 -12.50
C LEU A 121 -0.93 3.98 -11.85
N CYS A 122 -1.27 3.62 -10.61
CA CYS A 122 -2.34 4.27 -9.86
C CYS A 122 -2.11 5.77 -9.64
N ARG A 123 -0.86 6.19 -9.41
CA ARG A 123 -0.51 7.61 -9.24
C ARG A 123 -0.57 8.38 -10.55
N MET A 124 -0.13 7.78 -11.66
CA MET A 124 -0.16 8.42 -12.98
C MET A 124 -1.58 8.55 -13.56
N ASP A 125 -2.41 7.51 -13.40
CA ASP A 125 -3.81 7.54 -13.83
C ASP A 125 -4.71 6.70 -12.92
N ARG A 126 -5.21 7.36 -11.88
CA ARG A 126 -6.09 6.71 -10.91
C ARG A 126 -7.39 6.22 -11.54
N TYR A 127 -8.02 6.99 -12.42
CA TYR A 127 -9.31 6.61 -13.02
C TYR A 127 -9.21 5.33 -13.84
N ARG A 128 -8.10 5.18 -14.58
CA ARG A 128 -7.85 4.01 -15.41
C ARG A 128 -7.40 2.80 -14.60
N TYR A 129 -6.45 2.98 -13.68
CA TYR A 129 -5.73 1.85 -13.09
C TYR A 129 -6.21 1.44 -11.70
N PHE A 130 -6.91 2.31 -10.96
CA PHE A 130 -7.31 1.99 -9.59
C PHE A 130 -8.13 0.69 -9.52
N LYS A 131 -9.02 0.43 -10.50
CA LYS A 131 -9.87 -0.78 -10.49
C LYS A 131 -9.05 -2.06 -10.42
N SER A 132 -8.07 -2.21 -11.29
CA SER A 132 -7.28 -3.43 -11.43
C SER A 132 -6.14 -3.47 -10.41
N MET A 133 -5.42 -2.36 -10.27
CA MET A 133 -4.21 -2.33 -9.46
C MET A 133 -4.50 -2.34 -7.96
N SER A 134 -5.58 -1.71 -7.49
CA SER A 134 -5.94 -1.81 -6.06
C SER A 134 -6.30 -3.24 -5.65
N ILE A 135 -6.95 -4.00 -6.54
CA ILE A 135 -7.28 -5.41 -6.28
C ILE A 135 -6.00 -6.24 -6.21
N ALA A 136 -5.08 -6.04 -7.16
CA ALA A 136 -3.80 -6.74 -7.17
C ALA A 136 -2.95 -6.39 -5.93
N LEU A 137 -2.90 -5.11 -5.53
CA LEU A 137 -2.23 -4.68 -4.30
C LEU A 137 -2.88 -5.29 -3.05
N ILE A 138 -4.21 -5.41 -2.99
CA ILE A 138 -4.90 -6.09 -1.87
C ILE A 138 -4.50 -7.57 -1.79
N GLN A 139 -4.29 -8.25 -2.93
CA GLN A 139 -3.81 -9.63 -2.94
C GLN A 139 -2.38 -9.73 -2.39
N LYS A 140 -1.54 -8.71 -2.58
CA LYS A 140 -0.17 -8.66 -2.02
C LYS A 140 -0.15 -8.50 -0.50
N LEU A 141 -1.26 -8.15 0.14
CA LEU A 141 -1.37 -8.19 1.60
C LEU A 141 -1.28 -9.62 2.18
N ASP A 142 -1.49 -10.65 1.37
CA ASP A 142 -1.33 -12.04 1.81
C ASP A 142 0.06 -12.63 1.52
N HIS A 143 0.96 -11.83 0.93
CA HIS A 143 2.29 -12.29 0.54
C HIS A 143 3.12 -12.74 1.75
N TYR A 144 3.94 -13.79 1.57
CA TYR A 144 4.74 -14.35 2.66
C TYR A 144 5.86 -13.40 3.10
N ASN A 145 6.49 -12.70 2.14
CA ASN A 145 7.49 -11.68 2.40
C ASN A 145 6.83 -10.47 3.08
N LYS A 146 7.33 -10.13 4.28
CA LYS A 146 6.83 -9.06 5.12
C LYS A 146 7.00 -7.68 4.47
N ALA A 147 8.15 -7.38 3.88
CA ALA A 147 8.40 -6.09 3.23
C ALA A 147 7.44 -5.85 2.05
N VAL A 148 7.17 -6.87 1.23
CA VAL A 148 6.19 -6.77 0.13
C VAL A 148 4.78 -6.47 0.66
N ASN A 149 4.38 -7.15 1.74
CA ASN A 149 3.11 -6.92 2.40
C ASN A 149 3.00 -5.49 2.94
N GLU A 150 4.03 -5.02 3.65
CA GLU A 150 4.07 -3.68 4.26
C GLU A 150 4.05 -2.59 3.20
N LEU A 151 4.81 -2.74 2.11
CA LEU A 151 4.79 -1.81 0.98
C LEU A 151 3.43 -1.76 0.29
N ALA A 152 2.81 -2.91 0.06
CA ALA A 152 1.47 -2.94 -0.53
C ALA A 152 0.44 -2.24 0.39
N PHE A 153 0.55 -2.43 1.70
CA PHE A 153 -0.32 -1.76 2.67
C PHE A 153 -0.09 -0.25 2.73
N GLU A 154 1.17 0.20 2.75
CA GLU A 154 1.55 1.61 2.70
C GLU A 154 0.95 2.28 1.46
N TYR A 155 1.16 1.69 0.28
CA TYR A 155 0.66 2.24 -0.97
C TYR A 155 -0.86 2.25 -1.06
N LEU A 156 -1.53 1.21 -0.57
CA LEU A 156 -2.99 1.22 -0.45
C LEU A 156 -3.46 2.35 0.48
N THR A 157 -2.80 2.54 1.63
CA THR A 157 -3.12 3.61 2.58
C THR A 157 -2.97 4.99 1.93
N VAL A 158 -1.86 5.25 1.25
CA VAL A 158 -1.64 6.51 0.54
C VAL A 158 -2.69 6.71 -0.57
N LEU A 159 -3.07 5.65 -1.29
CA LEU A 159 -4.14 5.75 -2.27
C LEU A 159 -5.48 6.06 -1.59
N THR A 160 -5.83 5.41 -0.48
CA THR A 160 -7.11 5.59 0.20
C THR A 160 -7.25 6.95 0.88
N ASP A 161 -6.17 7.47 1.48
CA ASP A 161 -6.17 8.75 2.21
C ASP A 161 -6.27 9.95 1.25
N ASN A 162 -5.62 9.87 0.09
CA ASN A 162 -5.77 10.86 -0.99
C ASN A 162 -7.15 10.80 -1.68
N GLY A 163 -8.05 9.89 -1.24
CA GLY A 163 -9.31 9.54 -1.90
C GLY A 163 -10.57 9.93 -1.16
N ASN A 164 -10.58 11.03 -0.38
CA ASN A 164 -11.76 11.46 0.38
C ASN A 164 -13.03 11.53 -0.49
N GLY A 165 -14.13 10.92 -0.01
CA GLY A 165 -15.44 10.95 -0.67
C GLY A 165 -15.63 9.99 -1.85
N ARG A 166 -14.67 9.10 -2.16
CA ARG A 166 -14.74 8.23 -3.34
C ARG A 166 -15.50 6.93 -3.09
N ALA A 167 -16.83 7.01 -3.02
CA ALA A 167 -17.70 5.85 -2.75
C ALA A 167 -17.49 4.67 -3.73
N ARG A 168 -17.25 4.94 -5.02
CA ARG A 168 -17.02 3.87 -6.03
C ARG A 168 -15.76 3.07 -5.73
N GLU A 169 -14.70 3.75 -5.30
CA GLU A 169 -13.41 3.12 -4.97
C GLU A 169 -13.52 2.35 -3.65
N ALA A 170 -14.11 2.97 -2.62
CA ALA A 170 -14.40 2.33 -1.35
C ALA A 170 -15.21 1.04 -1.53
N ARG A 171 -16.24 1.05 -2.39
CA ARG A 171 -17.05 -0.14 -2.70
C ARG A 171 -16.24 -1.26 -3.32
N ARG A 172 -15.27 -0.96 -4.18
CA ARG A 172 -14.39 -1.97 -4.80
C ARG A 172 -13.46 -2.60 -3.79
N VAL A 173 -12.79 -1.78 -2.98
CA VAL A 173 -11.90 -2.22 -1.90
C VAL A 173 -12.69 -3.09 -0.90
N PHE A 174 -13.85 -2.60 -0.45
CA PHE A 174 -14.74 -3.33 0.45
C PHE A 174 -15.16 -4.69 -0.10
N ASN A 175 -15.68 -4.74 -1.34
CA ASN A 175 -16.14 -6.00 -1.93
C ASN A 175 -14.99 -7.01 -2.12
N THR A 176 -13.80 -6.52 -2.44
CA THR A 176 -12.60 -7.36 -2.60
C THR A 176 -12.19 -7.95 -1.26
N LEU A 177 -12.03 -7.10 -0.23
CA LEU A 177 -11.66 -7.53 1.11
C LEU A 177 -12.72 -8.42 1.75
N ARG A 178 -14.01 -8.13 1.55
CA ARG A 178 -15.12 -8.97 2.00
C ARG A 178 -15.01 -10.38 1.44
N LYS A 179 -14.73 -10.53 0.14
CA LYS A 179 -14.54 -11.85 -0.49
C LYS A 179 -13.34 -12.57 0.10
N VAL A 180 -12.19 -11.89 0.22
CA VAL A 180 -10.98 -12.46 0.83
C VAL A 180 -11.25 -12.95 2.25
N LEU A 181 -11.87 -12.12 3.10
CA LEU A 181 -12.16 -12.49 4.48
C LEU A 181 -13.19 -13.61 4.59
N PHE A 182 -14.21 -13.62 3.71
CA PHE A 182 -15.20 -14.69 3.66
C PHE A 182 -14.56 -16.05 3.32
N LEU A 183 -13.60 -16.07 2.39
CA LEU A 183 -12.85 -17.28 2.06
C LEU A 183 -12.01 -17.76 3.24
N SER A 184 -11.43 -16.85 4.02
CA SER A 184 -10.66 -17.17 5.21
C SER A 184 -11.46 -17.33 6.51
N ARG A 185 -12.81 -17.29 6.48
CA ARG A 185 -13.67 -17.20 7.69
C ARG A 185 -13.40 -18.28 8.74
N LYS A 186 -13.16 -19.54 8.32
CA LYS A 186 -12.88 -20.65 9.24
C LYS A 186 -11.54 -20.50 9.96
N ARG A 187 -10.55 -19.87 9.30
CA ARG A 187 -9.27 -19.53 9.92
C ARG A 187 -9.46 -18.41 10.91
N ILE A 188 -10.18 -17.35 10.53
CA ILE A 188 -10.45 -16.19 11.40
C ILE A 188 -11.19 -16.59 12.68
N ALA A 189 -12.17 -17.50 12.59
CA ALA A 189 -12.92 -17.99 13.75
C ALA A 189 -12.06 -18.63 14.85
N LYS A 190 -10.85 -19.10 14.50
CA LYS A 190 -9.93 -19.76 15.43
C LYS A 190 -8.83 -18.83 15.95
N VAL A 191 -8.82 -17.56 15.54
CA VAL A 191 -7.77 -16.61 15.87
C VAL A 191 -8.18 -15.83 17.13
N GLU A 192 -7.43 -16.00 18.22
CA GLU A 192 -7.65 -15.24 19.47
C GLU A 192 -7.12 -13.80 19.40
N LYS A 193 -6.01 -13.59 18.69
CA LYS A 193 -5.40 -12.27 18.48
C LYS A 193 -5.12 -12.03 17.00
N PRO A 194 -5.55 -10.89 16.42
CA PRO A 194 -5.39 -10.65 15.00
C PRO A 194 -3.91 -10.49 14.63
N ASP A 195 -3.47 -11.26 13.64
CA ASP A 195 -2.15 -11.16 13.02
C ASP A 195 -1.99 -9.81 12.29
N ALA A 196 -0.75 -9.36 12.06
CA ALA A 196 -0.42 -8.09 11.41
C ALA A 196 -1.12 -7.92 10.05
N ARG A 197 -1.17 -9.00 9.25
CA ARG A 197 -1.87 -9.02 7.95
C ARG A 197 -3.37 -8.81 8.09
N LEU A 198 -3.97 -9.39 9.13
CA LEU A 198 -5.40 -9.24 9.40
C LEU A 198 -5.71 -7.81 9.88
N ILE A 199 -4.85 -7.23 10.72
CA ILE A 199 -4.96 -5.84 11.19
C ILE A 199 -4.95 -4.86 10.00
N GLN A 200 -4.03 -5.03 9.04
CA GLN A 200 -3.95 -4.21 7.84
C GLN A 200 -5.23 -4.27 7.01
N LYS A 201 -5.78 -5.47 6.77
CA LYS A 201 -7.05 -5.66 6.04
C LYS A 201 -8.22 -5.00 6.78
N ILE A 202 -8.27 -5.12 8.11
CA ILE A 202 -9.31 -4.49 8.92
C ILE A 202 -9.21 -2.96 8.83
N LYS A 203 -8.01 -2.38 8.83
CA LYS A 203 -7.82 -0.93 8.63
C LYS A 203 -8.42 -0.45 7.30
N LEU A 204 -8.15 -1.16 6.20
CA LEU A 204 -8.72 -0.82 4.88
C LEU A 204 -10.25 -0.99 4.84
N ILE A 205 -10.80 -2.00 5.51
CA ILE A 205 -12.25 -2.17 5.64
C ILE A 205 -12.87 -1.02 6.41
N ARG A 206 -12.26 -0.59 7.53
CA ARG A 206 -12.75 0.54 8.33
C ARG A 206 -12.80 1.81 7.50
N TRP A 207 -11.75 2.08 6.71
CA TRP A 207 -11.77 3.19 5.76
C TRP A 207 -12.94 3.08 4.77
N ALA A 208 -13.15 1.90 4.16
CA ALA A 208 -14.23 1.73 3.20
C ALA A 208 -15.63 1.91 3.83
N ILE A 209 -15.82 1.43 5.06
CA ILE A 209 -17.07 1.59 5.82
C ILE A 209 -17.29 3.05 6.21
N LYS A 210 -16.23 3.79 6.58
CA LYS A 210 -16.32 5.23 6.88
C LYS A 210 -16.89 6.01 5.70
N ILE A 211 -16.58 5.62 4.46
CA ILE A 211 -17.07 6.27 3.25
C ILE A 211 -18.47 5.77 2.83
N LEU A 212 -18.71 4.45 2.92
CA LEU A 212 -19.95 3.84 2.43
C LEU A 212 -21.11 3.88 3.44
N GLY A 213 -20.81 4.08 4.72
CA GLY A 213 -21.75 4.03 5.82
C GLY A 213 -21.78 2.68 6.56
N THR A 214 -22.32 2.71 7.77
CA THR A 214 -22.36 1.59 8.72
C THR A 214 -23.23 0.42 8.26
N GLN A 215 -24.10 0.62 7.28
CA GLN A 215 -24.95 -0.43 6.72
C GLN A 215 -24.12 -1.56 6.09
N GLU A 216 -22.92 -1.26 5.57
CA GLU A 216 -22.03 -2.26 4.97
C GLU A 216 -21.47 -3.25 5.99
N ILE A 217 -21.44 -2.90 7.29
CA ILE A 217 -20.98 -3.80 8.38
C ILE A 217 -21.77 -5.12 8.36
N ARG A 218 -23.09 -5.04 8.09
CA ARG A 218 -23.98 -6.20 8.05
C ARG A 218 -23.63 -7.22 6.97
N LYS A 219 -22.82 -6.83 5.98
CA LYS A 219 -22.41 -7.71 4.88
C LYS A 219 -21.12 -8.47 5.18
N LEU A 220 -20.39 -8.13 6.24
CA LEU A 220 -19.19 -8.85 6.64
C LEU A 220 -19.54 -10.22 7.27
N PRO A 221 -18.64 -11.22 7.16
CA PRO A 221 -18.79 -12.49 7.89
C PRO A 221 -18.88 -12.23 9.40
N LYS A 222 -19.72 -12.99 10.12
CA LYS A 222 -19.93 -12.83 11.57
C LYS A 222 -18.61 -12.99 12.34
N GLU A 223 -17.75 -13.86 11.85
CA GLU A 223 -16.44 -14.18 12.41
C GLU A 223 -15.45 -13.01 12.34
N VAL A 224 -15.71 -11.99 11.51
CA VAL A 224 -14.89 -10.77 11.42
C VAL A 224 -15.39 -9.69 12.38
N LEU A 225 -16.65 -9.80 12.83
CA LEU A 225 -17.31 -8.82 13.70
C LEU A 225 -17.16 -9.15 15.19
N ASN A 226 -16.87 -10.42 15.51
CA ASN A 226 -16.64 -10.94 16.85
C ASN A 226 -15.17 -10.80 17.23
#